data_AF-A0A382Q2D5-F1
#
_entry.id   AF-A0A382Q2D5-F1
#
_cell.length_a   1.000
_cell.length_b   1.000
_cell.length_c   1.000
_cell.angle_alpha   90.00
_cell.angle_beta   90.00
_cell.angle_gamma   90.00
#
_symmetry.space_group_name_H-M   'P 1'
#
loop_
_entity.id
_entity.type
_entity.pdbx_description
1 polymer ?
#
loop_
_entity_poly.entity_id
_entity_poly.type
_entity_poly.pdbx_seq_one_letter_code
_entity_poly.pdbx_strand_id
1 'polypeptide(L)' 'MSKEPYILITADTHAGGSHAQYRDYLDPKYRDQFDEWRGGYKNPSQEHYAEKKMRNWDLDIR' A
#
# COMPACT_ATOMS: atom_id res chain seq x y z
N MET A 1 0.14 -33.45 15.43
CA MET A 1 0.46 -32.00 15.42
C MET A 1 -0.49 -31.30 16.38
N SER A 2 0.01 -30.32 17.14
CA SER A 2 -0.83 -29.50 18.03
C SER A 2 -1.88 -28.73 17.22
N LYS A 3 -3.08 -28.56 17.80
CA LYS A 3 -4.15 -27.71 17.23
C LYS A 3 -4.17 -26.30 17.84
N GLU A 4 -3.27 -25.99 18.77
CA GLU A 4 -3.16 -24.68 19.38
C GLU A 4 -2.73 -23.63 18.34
N PRO A 5 -3.38 -22.44 18.29
CA PRO A 5 -3.00 -21.39 17.36
C PRO A 5 -1.63 -20.80 17.73
N TYR A 6 -0.84 -20.46 16.71
CA TYR A 6 0.41 -19.73 16.89
C TYR A 6 0.16 -18.22 16.79
N ILE A 7 0.79 -17.45 17.68
CA ILE A 7 0.88 -16.00 17.52
C ILE A 7 2.01 -15.73 16.52
N LEU A 8 1.68 -15.11 15.39
CA LEU A 8 2.66 -14.63 14.43
C LEU A 8 2.81 -13.13 14.61
N ILE A 9 4.05 -12.67 14.73
CA ILE A 9 4.43 -11.26 14.75
C ILE A 9 5.23 -11.01 13.49
N THR A 10 4.80 -10.06 12.68
CA THR A 10 5.58 -9.56 11.55
C THR A 10 6.30 -8.29 11.96
N ALA A 11 7.60 -8.22 11.66
CA ALA A 11 8.41 -7.03 11.85
C ALA A 11 8.29 -6.02 10.70
N ASP A 12 7.67 -6.43 9.58
CA ASP A 12 7.58 -5.62 8.37
C ASP A 12 6.16 -5.65 7.80
N THR A 13 5.51 -4.49 7.79
CA THR A 13 4.21 -4.26 7.15
C THR A 13 4.14 -2.83 6.66
N HIS A 14 3.48 -2.62 5.52
CA HIS A 14 3.20 -1.30 4.97
C HIS A 14 1.70 -0.99 5.02
N ALA A 15 1.34 0.17 5.58
CA ALA A 15 -0.01 0.69 5.52
C ALA A 15 -0.24 1.45 4.21
N GLY A 16 -1.32 1.15 3.49
CA GLY A 16 -1.65 1.76 2.20
C GLY A 16 -2.42 3.07 2.31
N GLY A 17 -1.82 4.10 2.89
CA GLY A 17 -2.42 5.45 2.97
C GLY A 17 -2.57 6.11 1.60
N SER A 18 -3.59 6.96 1.43
CA SER A 18 -3.75 7.75 0.22
C SER A 18 -2.70 8.86 0.18
N HIS A 19 -2.04 9.05 -0.97
CA HIS A 19 -1.10 10.14 -1.16
C HIS A 19 -1.70 11.51 -0.84
N ALA A 20 -3.01 11.70 -1.04
CA ALA A 20 -3.69 12.97 -0.74
C ALA A 20 -3.64 13.34 0.75
N GLN A 21 -3.54 12.35 1.65
CA GLN A 21 -3.49 12.60 3.10
C GLN A 21 -2.21 13.32 3.53
N TYR A 22 -1.11 13.20 2.76
CA TYR A 22 0.14 13.89 3.09
C TYR A 22 -0.01 15.42 3.00
N ARG A 23 -0.95 15.91 2.20
CA ARG A 23 -1.21 17.35 2.03
C ARG A 23 -1.44 18.07 3.35
N ASP A 24 -2.15 17.43 4.27
CA ASP A 24 -2.54 18.01 5.56
C ASP A 24 -1.33 18.27 6.47
N TYR A 25 -0.24 17.54 6.25
CA TYR A 25 1.02 17.67 6.99
C TYR A 25 2.06 18.53 6.28
N LEU A 26 1.79 18.98 5.05
CA LEU A 26 2.70 19.86 4.32
C LEU A 26 2.57 21.30 4.80
N ASP A 27 3.73 21.96 4.93
CA ASP A 27 3.82 23.41 5.08
C ASP A 27 3.00 24.09 3.95
N PRO A 28 2.15 25.08 4.26
CA PRO A 28 1.35 25.78 3.28
C PRO A 28 2.09 26.18 2.01
N LYS A 29 3.38 26.56 2.10
CA LYS A 29 4.17 26.98 0.93
C LYS A 29 4.37 25.89 -0.13
N TYR A 30 4.17 24.62 0.21
CA TYR A 30 4.35 23.48 -0.70
C TYR A 30 3.04 22.89 -1.22
N ARG A 31 1.89 23.34 -0.71
CA ARG A 31 0.59 22.71 -1.03
C ARG A 31 0.20 22.89 -2.50
N ASP A 32 0.46 24.06 -3.07
CA ASP A 32 0.10 24.32 -4.47
C ASP A 32 0.92 23.45 -5.44
N GLN A 33 2.23 23.32 -5.21
CA GLN A 33 3.09 22.42 -6.00
C GLN A 33 2.69 20.94 -5.81
N PHE A 34 2.32 20.57 -4.59
CA PHE A 34 1.81 19.23 -4.31
C PHE A 34 0.49 18.97 -5.04
N ASP A 35 -0.44 19.92 -5.05
CA ASP A 35 -1.74 19.81 -5.71
C ASP A 35 -1.57 19.69 -7.24
N GLU A 36 -0.65 20.45 -7.84
CA GLU A 36 -0.29 20.34 -9.25
C GLU A 36 0.27 18.95 -9.58
N TRP A 37 1.29 18.49 -8.84
CA TRP A 37 1.87 17.17 -9.02
C TRP A 37 0.83 16.07 -8.82
N ARG A 38 0.03 16.17 -7.77
CA ARG A 38 -0.97 15.15 -7.44
C ARG A 38 -2.05 15.11 -8.51
N GLY A 39 -2.45 16.23 -9.12
CA GLY A 39 -3.37 16.23 -10.26
C GLY A 39 -2.83 15.44 -11.47
N GLY A 40 -1.52 15.48 -11.70
CA GLY A 40 -0.87 14.79 -12.82
C GLY A 40 -0.38 13.36 -12.55
N TYR A 41 -0.18 12.98 -11.28
CA TYR A 41 0.46 11.71 -10.95
C TYR A 41 -0.40 10.49 -11.31
N LYS A 42 0.21 9.60 -12.11
CA LYS A 42 -0.29 8.27 -12.45
C LYS A 42 0.70 7.24 -11.91
N ASN A 43 0.21 6.25 -11.16
CA ASN A 43 1.07 5.19 -10.63
C ASN A 43 1.65 4.38 -11.82
N PRO A 44 2.97 4.33 -12.01
CA PRO A 44 3.60 3.67 -13.16
C PRO A 44 3.44 2.14 -13.12
N SER A 45 3.24 1.56 -11.96
CA SER A 45 3.11 0.12 -11.73
C SER A 45 1.66 -0.37 -11.84
N GLN A 46 0.91 0.12 -12.84
CA GLN A 46 -0.48 -0.32 -13.07
C GLN A 46 -0.58 -1.84 -13.27
N GLU A 47 0.46 -2.46 -13.84
CA GLU A 47 0.58 -3.90 -14.04
C GLU A 47 0.56 -4.73 -12.74
N HIS A 48 0.89 -4.11 -11.60
CA HIS A 48 0.85 -4.78 -10.28
C HIS A 48 -0.52 -4.67 -9.60
N TYR A 49 -1.49 -3.97 -10.20
CA TYR A 49 -2.88 -4.05 -9.79
C TYR A 49 -3.46 -5.38 -10.29
N ALA A 50 -3.15 -6.47 -9.58
CA ALA A 50 -3.71 -7.78 -9.89
C ALA A 50 -5.20 -7.83 -9.50
N GLU A 51 -6.05 -8.39 -10.37
CA GLU A 51 -7.46 -8.68 -10.09
C GLU A 51 -7.64 -9.67 -8.91
N LYS A 52 -6.60 -10.47 -8.62
CA LYS A 52 -6.51 -11.32 -7.43
C LYS A 52 -5.08 -11.27 -6.87
N LYS A 53 -4.94 -10.77 -5.65
CA LYS A 53 -3.70 -10.97 -4.87
C LYS A 53 -3.66 -12.44 -4.46
N MET A 54 -3.02 -13.26 -5.28
CA MET A 54 -2.63 -14.61 -4.92
C MET A 54 -1.69 -14.55 -3.71
N ARG A 55 -2.00 -15.35 -2.69
CA ARG A 55 -1.31 -15.34 -1.41
C ARG A 55 -0.40 -16.55 -1.35
N ASN A 56 0.69 -16.44 -0.61
CA ASN A 56 1.65 -17.52 -0.41
C ASN A 56 1.06 -18.77 0.29
N TRP A 57 -0.20 -18.71 0.75
CA TRP A 57 -0.95 -19.84 1.30
C TRP A 57 -2.07 -20.36 0.39
N ASP A 58 -2.23 -19.83 -0.82
CA ASP A 58 -3.12 -20.42 -1.82
C ASP A 58 -2.38 -21.63 -2.43
N LEU A 59 -2.87 -22.84 -2.18
CA LEU A 59 -2.16 -24.10 -2.46
C LEU A 59 -2.13 -24.48 -3.95
N ASP A 60 -3.06 -23.95 -4.74
CA ASP A 60 -3.21 -24.24 -6.18
C ASP A 60 -2.11 -23.58 -7.06
N ILE A 61 -1.20 -22.82 -6.45
CA ILE A 61 -0.16 -22.03 -7.13
C ILE A 61 1.26 -22.54 -6.84
N ARG A 62 1.39 -23.71 -6.20
CA ARG A 62 2.68 -24.36 -5.90
C ARG A 62 3.12 -25.33 -6.98
#